data_AF-A0A6L9S8G2-F1
#
_entry.id   AF-A0A6L9S8G2-F1
#
_cell.length_a   1.000
_cell.length_b   1.000
_cell.length_c   1.000
_cell.angle_alpha   90.00
_cell.angle_beta   90.00
_cell.angle_gamma   90.00
#
_symmetry.space_group_name_H-M   'P 1'
#
loop_
_entity.id
_entity.type
_entity.pdbx_description
1 polymer ?
#
loop_
_entity_poly.entity_id
_entity_poly.type
_entity_poly.pdbx_seq_one_letter_code
_entity_poly.pdbx_strand_id
1 'polypeptide(L)' 'MLRRDTEYVLTWNAQNHSWLVRPIERHGNQIVQIGPGGTEMVEPAWTLDDWGE' A
#
# COMPACT_ATOMS: atom_id res chain seq x y z
N MET A 1 -11.43 -21.49 -7.06
CA MET A 1 -10.41 -20.50 -7.47
C MET A 1 -10.45 -19.35 -6.49
N LEU A 2 -9.42 -19.18 -5.66
CA LEU A 2 -9.32 -18.07 -4.71
C LEU A 2 -8.47 -16.98 -5.37
N ARG A 3 -9.09 -15.92 -5.90
CA ARG A 3 -8.38 -14.74 -6.43
C ARG A 3 -7.98 -13.89 -5.23
N ARG A 4 -6.71 -13.89 -4.81
CA ARG A 4 -6.32 -13.22 -3.55
C ARG A 4 -4.96 -12.53 -3.50
N ASP A 5 -4.33 -12.21 -4.62
CA ASP A 5 -3.09 -11.42 -4.59
C ASP A 5 -3.37 -9.99 -5.09
N THR A 6 -4.18 -9.23 -4.35
CA THR A 6 -4.17 -7.77 -4.52
C THR A 6 -2.91 -7.25 -3.84
N GLU A 7 -1.95 -6.84 -4.65
CA GLU A 7 -0.71 -6.23 -4.18
C GLU A 7 -0.91 -4.72 -3.97
N TYR A 8 -0.04 -4.09 -3.17
CA TYR A 8 -0.11 -2.66 -2.89
C TYR A 8 1.26 -2.01 -3.02
N VAL A 9 1.28 -0.80 -3.57
CA VAL A 9 2.44 0.10 -3.50
C VAL A 9 2.20 1.10 -2.39
N LEU A 10 3.18 1.22 -1.49
CA LEU A 10 3.19 2.21 -0.42
C LEU A 10 4.24 3.27 -0.73
N THR A 11 3.84 4.54 -0.63
CA THR A 11 4.75 5.68 -0.78
C THR A 11 4.64 6.56 0.46
N TRP A 12 5.76 6.82 1.13
CA TRP A 12 5.80 7.73 2.27
C TRP A 12 5.73 9.18 1.80
N ASN A 13 4.72 9.91 2.25
CA ASN A 13 4.62 11.35 2.10
C ASN A 13 5.16 12.03 3.37
N ALA A 14 6.42 12.48 3.31
CA ALA A 14 7.08 13.13 4.44
C ALA A 14 6.51 14.50 4.80
N GLN A 15 5.76 15.16 3.91
CA GLN A 15 5.13 16.45 4.22
C GLN A 15 3.89 16.26 5.08
N ASN A 16 3.05 15.28 4.73
CA ASN A 16 1.80 15.01 5.43
C ASN A 16 1.95 14.00 6.56
N HIS A 17 3.14 13.42 6.71
CA HIS A 17 3.44 12.34 7.65
C HIS A 17 2.45 11.17 7.48
N SER A 18 2.19 10.79 6.23
CA SER A 18 1.22 9.76 5.89
C SER A 18 1.71 8.88 4.74
N TRP A 19 1.15 7.68 4.67
CA TRP A 19 1.35 6.75 3.56
C TRP A 19 0.30 6.95 2.48
N LEU A 20 0.75 7.05 1.24
CA LEU A 20 -0.10 6.91 0.06
C LEU A 20 -0.12 5.44 -0.35
N VAL A 21 -1.30 4.82 -0.29
CA VAL A 21 -1.50 3.39 -0.53
C VAL A 21 -2.26 3.19 -1.84
N ARG A 22 -1.68 2.47 -2.80
CA ARG A 22 -2.29 2.22 -4.13
C ARG A 22 -2.39 0.72 -4.41
N PRO A 23 -3.59 0.18 -4.70
CA PRO A 23 -3.71 -1.20 -5.11
C PRO A 23 -3.17 -1.40 -6.53
N ILE A 24 -2.51 -2.53 -6.74
CA ILE A 24 -1.95 -2.94 -8.03
C ILE A 24 -2.31 -4.41 -8.32
N GLU A 25 -2.39 -4.75 -9.61
CA GLU A 25 -2.30 -6.13 -10.08
C GLU A 25 -0.96 -6.33 -10.76
N ARG A 26 -0.33 -7.49 -10.50
CA ARG A 26 0.84 -7.94 -11.24
C ARG A 26 0.42 -9.01 -12.25
N HIS A 27 0.64 -8.70 -13.53
CA HIS A 27 0.43 -9.59 -14.67
C HIS A 27 1.79 -10.03 -15.21
N GLY A 28 2.40 -11.03 -14.59
CA GLY A 28 3.78 -11.45 -14.89
C GLY A 28 4.78 -10.33 -14.55
N ASN A 29 5.42 -9.76 -15.58
CA ASN A 29 6.37 -8.64 -15.42
C ASN A 29 5.70 -7.25 -15.46
N GLN A 30 4.39 -7.18 -15.70
CA GLN A 30 3.66 -5.92 -15.78
C GLN A 30 2.97 -5.60 -14.46
N ILE A 31 3.08 -4.35 -14.01
CA ILE A 31 2.34 -3.81 -12.85
C ILE A 31 1.27 -2.87 -13.40
N VAL A 32 0.01 -3.07 -12.99
CA VAL A 32 -1.14 -2.26 -13.39
C VAL A 32 -1.81 -1.70 -12.14
N GLN A 33 -2.04 -0.40 -12.09
CA GLN A 33 -2.78 0.21 -10.99
C GLN A 33 -4.27 -0.12 -11.10
N ILE A 34 -4.88 -0.47 -9.97
CA ILE A 34 -6.32 -0.72 -9.90
C ILE A 34 -7.02 0.54 -9.36
N GLY A 35 -7.94 1.11 -10.13
CA GLY A 35 -8.82 2.16 -9.63
C GLY A 35 -8.22 3.58 -9.55
N PRO A 36 -9.03 4.55 -9.08
CA PRO A 36 -8.86 5.96 -9.41
C PRO A 36 -7.82 6.73 -8.56
N GLY A 37 -7.07 6.08 -7.66
CA GLY A 37 -6.06 6.79 -6.87
C GLY A 37 -5.57 6.01 -5.66
N GLY A 38 -4.64 6.64 -4.92
CA GLY A 38 -4.16 6.11 -3.64
C GLY A 38 -5.00 6.61 -2.47
N THR A 39 -5.20 5.78 -1.48
CA THR A 39 -5.79 6.15 -0.19
C THR A 39 -4.68 6.63 0.74
N GLU A 40 -4.88 7.76 1.42
CA GLU A 40 -3.99 8.18 2.50
C GLU A 40 -4.25 7.35 3.76
N MET A 41 -3.17 6.87 4.38
CA MET A 41 -3.19 6.07 5.59
C MET A 41 -2.13 6.62 6.54
N VAL A 42 -2.50 6.88 7.79
CA VAL A 42 -1.57 7.44 8.79
C VAL A 42 -0.48 6.42 9.12
N GLU A 43 -0.87 5.17 9.37
CA GLU A 43 0.06 4.15 9.82
C GLU A 43 -0.32 2.74 9.31
N PRO A 44 0.60 2.00 8.68
CA PRO A 44 0.39 0.60 8.32
C PRO A 44 0.41 -0.29 9.56
N ALA A 45 -0.44 -1.32 9.60
CA ALA A 45 -0.53 -2.20 10.78
C ALA A 45 0.77 -2.93 11.16
N TRP A 46 1.74 -3.04 10.24
CA TRP A 46 3.05 -3.67 10.47
C TRP A 46 4.12 -2.72 11.01
N THR A 47 3.84 -1.41 11.12
CA THR A 47 4.74 -0.47 11.82
C THR A 47 4.40 -0.35 13.31
N LEU A 48 3.30 -0.95 13.76
CA LEU A 48 2.85 -0.93 15.14
C LEU A 48 3.74 -1.76 16.10
N ASP A 49 4.64 -2.59 15.57
CA ASP A 49 5.53 -3.47 16.36
C ASP A 49 6.86 -2.79 16.79
N ASP A 50 7.11 -1.52 16.42
CA ASP A 50 8.44 -0.89 16.59
C ASP A 50 8.59 -0.02 17.86
N TRP A 51 7.54 0.18 18.67
CA TRP A 51 7.58 1.09 19.85
C TRP A 51 7.04 0.49 21.14
N GLY A 52 7.38 -0.78 21.42
CA GLY A 52 7.25 -1.35 22.76
C GLY A 52 8.51 -1.12 23.59
N GLU A 53 8.67 0.07 24.17
CA GLU A 53 9.49 0.28 25.38
C GLU A 53 8.65 0.11 26.64
#